data_AF-A0A1A7X9V8-F1
#
_entry.id   AF-A0A1A7X9V8-F1
#
_cell.length_a   1.000
_cell.length_b   1.000
_cell.length_c   1.000
_cell.angle_alpha   90.00
_cell.angle_beta   90.00
_cell.angle_gamma   90.00
#
_symmetry.space_group_name_H-M   'P 1'
#
loop_
_entity.id
_entity.type
_entity.pdbx_description
1 polymer ?
#
loop_
_entity_poly.entity_id
_entity_poly.type
_entity_poly.pdbx_seq_one_letter_code
_entity_poly.pdbx_strand_id
1 'polypeptide(L)' 'FEHRILPSLYIFVFIVGLIANGWGLKSLLHNWKKLGNVNVFVLNLGLADILYLLTLPFLMVYYFKGSKWIFGE' A
#
# COMPACT_ATOMS: atom_id res chain seq x y z
N PHE A 1 -7.62 -23.29 2.21
CA PHE A 1 -7.38 -22.55 0.95
C PHE A 1 -7.05 -21.09 1.21
N GLU A 2 -7.84 -20.40 2.03
CA GLU A 2 -7.67 -18.97 2.33
C GLU A 2 -6.29 -18.61 2.90
N HIS A 3 -5.75 -19.42 3.83
CA HIS A 3 -4.44 -19.17 4.46
C HIS A 3 -3.22 -19.25 3.53
N ARG A 4 -3.35 -19.77 2.29
CA ARG A 4 -2.25 -19.78 1.30
C ARG A 4 -2.46 -18.76 0.18
N ILE A 5 -3.70 -18.57 -0.25
CA ILE A 5 -4.03 -17.67 -1.36
C ILE A 5 -4.00 -16.20 -0.89
N LEU A 6 -4.55 -15.91 0.30
CA LEU A 6 -4.62 -14.53 0.81
C LEU A 6 -3.23 -13.92 1.02
N PRO A 7 -2.25 -14.58 1.68
CA PRO A 7 -0.93 -13.99 1.85
C PRO A 7 -0.22 -13.77 0.51
N SER A 8 -0.34 -14.70 -0.43
CA SER A 8 0.27 -14.55 -1.76
C SER A 8 -0.32 -13.36 -2.53
N LEU A 9 -1.64 -13.17 -2.46
CA LEU A 9 -2.31 -12.03 -3.07
C LEU A 9 -1.89 -10.72 -2.40
N TYR A 10 -1.78 -10.69 -1.06
CA TYR A 10 -1.32 -9.51 -0.33
C TYR A 10 0.11 -9.13 -0.68
N ILE A 11 1.03 -10.09 -0.86
CA ILE A 11 2.40 -9.82 -1.32
C ILE A 11 2.37 -9.19 -2.71
N PHE A 12 1.56 -9.74 -3.61
CA PHE A 12 1.46 -9.24 -4.98
C PHE A 12 0.92 -7.81 -5.01
N VAL A 13 -0.19 -7.55 -4.31
CA VAL A 13 -0.78 -6.20 -4.18
C VAL A 13 0.18 -5.24 -3.50
N PHE A 14 0.93 -5.70 -2.50
CA PHE A 14 1.97 -4.90 -1.84
C PHE A 14 3.04 -4.42 -2.82
N ILE A 15 3.65 -5.34 -3.58
CA ILE A 15 4.73 -5.01 -4.53
C ILE A 15 4.20 -4.12 -5.65
N VAL A 16 3.10 -4.52 -6.30
CA VAL A 16 2.53 -3.78 -7.43
C VAL A 16 2.07 -2.39 -6.97
N GLY A 17 1.38 -2.32 -5.83
CA GLY A 17 0.91 -1.09 -5.25
C GLY A 17 2.04 -0.13 -4.87
N LEU A 18 3.15 -0.63 -4.30
CA LEU A 18 4.30 0.20 -3.93
C LEU A 18 4.99 0.78 -5.15
N ILE A 19 5.18 -0.03 -6.18
CA ILE A 19 5.82 0.41 -7.42
C ILE A 19 4.93 1.45 -8.11
N ALA A 20 3.64 1.15 -8.28
CA ALA A 20 2.70 2.04 -8.96
C ALA A 20 2.52 3.37 -8.23
N ASN A 21 2.23 3.34 -6.92
CA ASN A 21 2.03 4.55 -6.13
C ASN A 21 3.32 5.35 -5.95
N GLY A 22 4.45 4.66 -5.71
CA GLY A 22 5.75 5.31 -5.61
C GLY A 22 6.16 6.02 -6.91
N TRP A 23 5.93 5.38 -8.06
CA TRP A 23 6.19 6.00 -9.37
C TRP A 23 5.23 7.17 -9.64
N GLY A 24 3.95 7.02 -9.30
CA GLY A 24 2.94 8.07 -9.38
C GLY A 24 3.34 9.30 -8.57
N LEU A 25 3.63 9.13 -7.28
CA LEU A 25 4.12 10.20 -6.41
C LEU A 25 5.40 10.86 -6.93
N LYS A 26 6.37 10.07 -7.41
CA LYS A 26 7.61 10.61 -7.97
C LYS A 26 7.33 11.49 -9.20
N SER A 27 6.44 11.05 -10.09
CA SER A 27 6.02 11.82 -11.27
C SER A 27 5.28 13.10 -10.87
N LEU A 28 4.42 13.04 -9.85
CA LEU A 28 3.68 14.20 -9.34
C LEU A 28 4.60 15.23 -8.68
N LEU A 29 5.61 14.78 -7.93
CA LEU A 29 6.64 15.65 -7.36
C LEU A 29 7.46 16.33 -8.46
N HIS A 30 7.81 15.60 -9.52
CA HIS A 30 8.53 16.17 -10.66
C HIS A 30 7.67 17.21 -11.42
N ASN A 31 6.36 16.97 -11.54
CA ASN A 31 5.42 17.83 -12.27
C ASN A 31 4.64 18.80 -11.36
N TRP A 32 5.08 19.02 -10.12
CA TRP A 32 4.29 19.70 -9.10
C TRP A 32 3.86 21.12 -9.51
N LYS A 33 4.75 21.86 -10.18
CA LYS A 33 4.47 23.20 -10.72
C LYS A 33 3.41 23.22 -11.85
N LYS A 34 3.17 22.10 -12.53
CA LYS A 34 2.30 22.04 -13.73
C LYS A 34 0.84 21.73 -13.40
N LEU A 35 0.57 21.06 -12.27
CA LEU A 35 -0.75 20.51 -11.91
C LEU A 35 -1.47 21.27 -10.78
N GLY A 36 -0.78 22.17 -10.07
CA GLY A 36 -1.40 23.05 -9.06
C GLY A 36 -2.19 22.30 -7.98
N ASN A 37 -3.44 22.71 -7.71
CA ASN A 37 -4.29 22.13 -6.66
C ASN A 37 -4.61 20.63 -6.86
N VAL A 38 -4.67 20.14 -8.10
CA VAL A 38 -4.93 18.72 -8.38
C VAL A 38 -3.83 17.84 -7.77
N ASN A 39 -2.59 18.35 -7.71
CA ASN A 39 -1.47 17.62 -7.15
C ASN A 39 -1.67 17.27 -5.67
N VAL A 40 -2.34 18.12 -4.87
CA VAL A 40 -2.57 17.87 -3.44
C VAL A 40 -3.51 16.68 -3.24
N PHE A 41 -4.58 16.60 -4.03
CA PHE A 41 -5.52 15.48 -3.97
C PHE A 41 -4.84 14.17 -4.38
N VAL A 42 -4.06 14.16 -5.45
CA VAL A 42 -3.38 12.96 -5.93
C VAL A 42 -2.25 12.54 -4.99
N LEU A 43 -1.54 13.50 -4.38
CA LEU A 43 -0.51 13.21 -3.37
C LEU A 43 -1.14 12.60 -2.12
N ASN A 44 -2.27 13.15 -1.64
CA ASN A 44 -3.00 12.58 -0.50
C ASN A 44 -3.54 11.17 -0.80
N LEU A 45 -4.06 10.95 -2.02
CA LEU A 45 -4.49 9.62 -2.47
C LEU A 45 -3.33 8.62 -2.46
N GLY A 46 -2.21 8.96 -3.10
CA GLY A 46 -1.04 8.08 -3.15
C GLY A 46 -0.42 7.85 -1.75
N LEU A 47 -0.50 8.83 -0.86
CA LEU A 47 -0.07 8.67 0.53
C LEU A 47 -0.98 7.68 1.27
N ALA A 48 -2.30 7.81 1.12
CA ALA A 48 -3.28 6.87 1.68
C ALA A 48 -3.07 5.45 1.16
N ASP A 49 -2.79 5.29 -0.13
CA ASP A 49 -2.47 4.00 -0.72
C ASP A 49 -1.19 3.39 -0.12
N ILE A 50 -0.11 4.18 0.00
CA ILE A 50 1.14 3.69 0.63
C ILE A 50 0.90 3.30 2.09
N LEU A 51 0.16 4.11 2.85
CA LEU A 51 -0.19 3.80 4.23
C LEU A 51 -0.99 2.49 4.32
N TYR A 52 -1.96 2.28 3.43
CA TYR A 52 -2.70 1.03 3.35
C TYR A 52 -1.78 -0.15 3.01
N LEU A 53 -0.90 -0.01 2.02
CA LEU A 53 0.04 -1.07 1.66
C LEU A 53 0.98 -1.42 2.81
N LEU A 54 1.41 -0.45 3.62
CA LEU A 54 2.19 -0.69 4.84
C LEU A 54 1.44 -1.53 5.88
N THR A 55 0.11 -1.57 5.86
CA THR A 55 -0.68 -2.45 6.74
C THR A 55 -0.76 -3.91 6.25
N LEU A 56 -0.62 -4.16 4.95
CA LEU A 56 -0.65 -5.51 4.37
C LEU A 56 0.34 -6.50 4.99
N PRO A 57 1.62 -6.18 5.25
CA PRO A 57 2.54 -7.13 5.90
C PRO A 57 2.08 -7.54 7.30
N PHE A 58 1.43 -6.65 8.07
CA PHE A 58 0.84 -7.02 9.36
C PHE A 58 -0.30 -8.02 9.18
N LEU A 59 -1.14 -7.79 8.17
CA LEU A 59 -2.24 -8.69 7.83
C LEU A 59 -1.73 -10.05 7.32
N MET A 60 -0.64 -10.07 6.53
CA MET A 60 0.02 -11.31 6.13
C MET A 60 0.49 -12.10 7.35
N VAL A 61 1.18 -11.46 8.30
CA VAL A 61 1.65 -12.13 9.52
C VAL A 61 0.47 -12.65 10.35
N TYR A 62 -0.63 -11.90 10.44
CA TYR A 62 -1.86 -12.35 11.08
C TYR A 62 -2.39 -13.66 10.48
N TYR A 63 -2.52 -13.73 9.15
CA TYR A 63 -2.96 -14.96 8.47
C TYR A 63 -1.93 -16.09 8.58
N PHE A 64 -0.63 -15.80 8.51
CA PHE A 64 0.44 -16.80 8.72
C PHE A 64 0.44 -17.37 10.14
N LYS A 65 0.06 -16.58 11.15
CA LYS A 65 -0.04 -16.99 12.55
C LYS A 65 -1.36 -17.69 12.88
N GLY A 66 -2.15 -18.08 11.87
CA GLY A 66 -3.42 -18.77 12.08
C GLY A 66 -4.53 -17.84 12.57
N SER A 67 -4.58 -16.61 12.02
CA SER A 67 -5.56 -15.59 12.40
C SER A 67 -5.41 -15.11 13.85
N LYS A 68 -4.17 -15.13 14.36
CA LYS A 68 -3.80 -14.58 15.67
C LYS A 68 -3.08 -13.25 15.50
N TRP A 69 -3.66 -12.18 16.03
CA TRP A 69 -3.03 -10.87 16.08
C TRP A 69 -1.96 -10.85 17.18
N ILE A 70 -0.76 -10.36 16.84
CA ILE A 70 0.41 -10.38 17.74
C ILE A 70 1.08 -9.00 17.89
N PHE A 71 0.54 -7.96 17.26
CA PHE A 71 1.14 -6.63 17.20
C PHE A 71 0.56 -5.64 18.23
N GLY A 72 -0.32 -6.11 19.12
CA GLY A 72 -1.02 -5.32 20.12
C GLY A 72 -2.30 -6.05 20.57
N GLU A 73 -3.08 -5.42 21.44
CA GLU A 73 -4.43 -5.87 21.78
C GLU A 73 -5.47 -5.40 20.76
#